data_AF-A0A7J8SVA0-F1
#
_entry.id   AF-A0A7J8SVA0-F1
#
_cell.length_a   1.000
_cell.length_b   1.000
_cell.length_c   1.000
_cell.angle_alpha   90.00
_cell.angle_beta   90.00
_cell.angle_gamma   90.00
#
_symmetry.space_group_name_H-M   'P 1'
#
loop_
_entity.id
_entity.type
_entity.pdbx_description
1 polymer ?
#
loop_
_entity_poly.entity_id
_entity_poly.type
_entity_poly.pdbx_seq_one_letter_code
_entity_poly.pdbx_strand_id
1 'polypeptide(L)'
;VYVTAKECSEQLSAEEFAILLGKHFTSFYPQGNVFPTFGRNQSIIALLQRLQMHPIWWLVQNEVFTAIVKIVEKPWERISVNGQPHEHGFKLGSEKHTTEAIVQKSGVLQLTSGVEGLSLLKTTQSGFEGFIRDKYTALPETRERMLATEVTASWRYSYESVSSIPQKSLYFNEQYLNVKKALVDTFFGPPERGVYSASVQSTLLQMAKAVLGRFSDISSVKLKMPNIHFLPVNISSKDHGSIVKFNDDVYLPTDEPHGSIEASLSRFWSKM
;
A
#
# COMPACT_ATOMS: atom_id res chain seq x y z
N VAL A 1 -20.79 -4.08 -7.91
CA VAL A 1 -19.45 -4.74 -7.97
C VAL A 1 -19.42 -5.81 -9.04
N TYR A 2 -20.00 -7.00 -8.86
CA TYR A 2 -19.90 -8.08 -9.86
C TYR A 2 -20.48 -7.72 -11.23
N VAL A 3 -21.67 -7.09 -11.25
CA VAL A 3 -22.29 -6.61 -12.50
C VAL A 3 -21.40 -5.57 -13.18
N THR A 4 -20.97 -4.55 -12.44
CA THR A 4 -20.04 -3.52 -12.91
C THR A 4 -18.74 -4.12 -13.48
N ALA A 5 -18.17 -5.14 -12.82
CA ALA A 5 -16.99 -5.85 -13.30
C ALA A 5 -17.28 -6.65 -14.58
N LYS A 6 -18.45 -7.28 -14.68
CA LYS A 6 -18.89 -8.02 -15.86
C LYS A 6 -19.13 -7.11 -17.08
N GLU A 7 -19.56 -5.87 -16.84
CA GLU A 7 -19.80 -4.85 -17.86
C GLU A 7 -18.51 -4.21 -18.40
N CYS A 8 -17.38 -4.36 -17.70
CA CYS A 8 -16.09 -3.89 -18.18
C CYS A 8 -15.63 -4.75 -19.37
N SER A 9 -15.51 -4.14 -20.55
CA SER A 9 -14.99 -4.79 -21.77
C SER A 9 -13.47 -4.73 -21.90
N GLU A 10 -12.84 -3.84 -21.15
CA GLU A 10 -11.40 -3.61 -21.14
C GLU A 10 -10.83 -3.88 -19.75
N GLN A 11 -9.53 -4.18 -19.68
CA GLN A 11 -8.83 -4.29 -18.41
C GLN A 11 -8.67 -2.90 -17.80
N LEU A 12 -9.22 -2.71 -16.61
CA LEU A 12 -9.09 -1.48 -15.84
C LEU A 12 -8.07 -1.64 -14.72
N SER A 13 -7.42 -0.54 -14.36
CA SER A 13 -6.71 -0.40 -13.09
C SER A 13 -7.67 -0.50 -11.90
N ALA A 14 -7.14 -0.79 -10.71
CA ALA A 14 -7.91 -0.76 -9.48
C ALA A 14 -8.55 0.63 -9.27
N GLU A 15 -7.84 1.71 -9.56
CA GLU A 15 -8.30 3.09 -9.46
C GLU A 15 -9.47 3.39 -10.39
N GLU A 16 -9.35 3.02 -11.67
CA GLU A 16 -10.42 3.23 -12.66
C GLU A 16 -11.68 2.45 -12.28
N PHE A 17 -11.52 1.21 -11.82
CA PHE A 17 -12.65 0.41 -11.36
C PHE A 17 -13.29 0.98 -10.08
N ALA A 18 -12.48 1.49 -9.14
CA ALA A 18 -12.98 2.15 -7.93
C ALA A 18 -13.79 3.41 -8.26
N ILE A 19 -13.30 4.23 -9.20
CA ILE A 19 -14.00 5.42 -9.70
C ILE A 19 -15.29 5.03 -10.42
N LEU A 20 -15.25 4.03 -11.30
CA LEU A 20 -16.42 3.55 -12.04
C LEU A 20 -17.52 3.08 -11.07
N LEU A 21 -17.14 2.30 -10.05
CA LEU A 21 -18.08 1.83 -9.04
C LEU A 21 -18.63 3.00 -8.19
N GLY A 22 -17.79 3.95 -7.80
CA GLY A 22 -18.22 5.14 -7.06
C GLY A 22 -19.19 6.02 -7.86
N LYS A 23 -18.95 6.18 -9.17
CA LYS A 23 -19.86 6.86 -10.10
C LYS A 23 -21.19 6.14 -10.23
N HIS A 24 -21.18 4.81 -10.33
CA HIS A 24 -22.41 4.02 -10.42
C HIS A 24 -23.33 4.32 -9.24
N PHE A 25 -22.83 4.26 -8.00
CA PHE A 25 -23.64 4.54 -6.82
C PHE A 25 -24.11 5.99 -6.73
N THR A 26 -23.25 6.96 -7.04
CA THR A 26 -23.61 8.39 -6.96
C THR A 26 -24.56 8.86 -8.07
N SER A 27 -24.63 8.12 -9.19
CA SER A 27 -25.49 8.45 -10.34
C SER A 27 -26.82 7.68 -10.35
N PHE A 28 -26.81 6.40 -9.96
CA PHE A 28 -27.96 5.49 -10.09
C PHE A 28 -29.01 5.65 -8.97
N TYR A 29 -28.62 6.25 -7.83
CA TYR A 29 -29.54 6.57 -6.73
C TYR A 29 -29.78 8.10 -6.63
N PRO A 30 -30.49 8.71 -7.60
CA PRO A 30 -30.78 10.14 -7.61
C PRO A 30 -31.85 10.51 -6.56
N GLN A 31 -31.93 11.81 -6.25
CA GLN A 31 -32.96 12.34 -5.35
C GLN A 31 -34.34 12.03 -5.94
N GLY A 32 -35.26 11.51 -5.12
CA GLY A 32 -36.68 11.43 -5.47
C GLY A 32 -37.16 10.16 -6.17
N ASN A 33 -36.32 9.14 -6.39
CA ASN A 33 -36.84 7.84 -6.82
C ASN A 33 -37.42 7.08 -5.63
N VAL A 34 -38.73 7.23 -5.44
CA VAL A 34 -39.55 6.26 -4.70
C VAL A 34 -39.36 4.93 -5.41
N PHE A 35 -38.72 3.96 -4.76
CA PHE A 35 -38.75 2.58 -5.26
C PHE A 35 -40.20 2.23 -5.56
N PRO A 36 -40.54 1.61 -6.71
CA PRO A 36 -41.84 0.98 -6.80
C PRO A 36 -41.91 0.06 -5.61
N THR A 37 -42.89 0.26 -4.73
CA THR A 37 -43.17 -0.65 -3.64
C THR A 37 -43.37 -2.00 -4.31
N PHE A 38 -42.34 -2.84 -4.33
CA PHE A 38 -42.48 -4.21 -4.77
C PHE A 38 -43.44 -4.81 -3.75
N GLY A 39 -44.69 -5.01 -4.20
CA GLY A 39 -45.71 -5.69 -3.42
C GLY A 39 -45.08 -6.95 -2.84
N ARG A 40 -45.25 -7.14 -1.53
CA ARG A 40 -44.67 -8.22 -0.73
C ARG A 40 -44.77 -9.56 -1.45
N ASN A 41 -43.76 -9.94 -2.22
CA ASN A 41 -43.71 -11.22 -2.89
C ASN A 41 -42.78 -12.12 -2.07
N GLN A 42 -43.39 -12.94 -1.20
CA GLN A 42 -42.69 -13.76 -0.20
C GLN A 42 -41.69 -14.77 -0.81
N SER A 43 -41.73 -14.97 -2.12
CA SER A 43 -40.89 -15.92 -2.87
C SER A 43 -39.40 -15.53 -2.93
N ILE A 44 -39.06 -14.24 -2.90
CA ILE A 44 -37.65 -13.78 -2.96
C ILE A 44 -36.97 -13.92 -1.58
N ILE A 45 -37.74 -13.77 -0.50
CA ILE A 45 -37.24 -13.94 0.88
C ILE A 45 -36.79 -15.39 1.12
N ALA A 46 -37.48 -16.37 0.53
CA ALA A 46 -37.11 -17.78 0.61
C ALA A 46 -35.81 -18.13 -0.15
N LEU A 47 -35.45 -17.38 -1.20
CA LEU A 47 -34.22 -17.62 -1.95
C LEU A 47 -32.98 -17.09 -1.20
N LEU A 48 -33.11 -15.98 -0.48
CA LEU A 48 -32.03 -15.37 0.30
C LEU A 48 -31.73 -16.13 1.61
N GLN A 49 -32.72 -16.81 2.20
CA GLN A 49 -32.51 -17.67 3.38
C GLN A 49 -31.70 -18.94 3.08
N ARG A 50 -31.59 -19.37 1.80
CA ARG A 50 -30.79 -20.55 1.41
C ARG A 50 -29.29 -20.30 1.29
N LEU A 51 -28.83 -19.03 1.33
CA LEU A 51 -27.45 -18.66 1.05
C LEU A 51 -26.63 -18.18 2.26
N GLN A 52 -27.16 -18.28 3.49
CA GLN A 52 -26.45 -17.92 4.74
C GLN A 52 -25.69 -16.58 4.69
N MET A 53 -26.22 -15.57 3.99
CA MET A 53 -25.71 -14.22 4.10
C MET A 53 -26.39 -13.55 5.29
N HIS A 54 -25.62 -13.14 6.30
CA HIS A 54 -26.15 -12.37 7.42
C HIS A 54 -26.83 -11.10 6.89
N PRO A 55 -28.05 -10.76 7.38
CA PRO A 55 -28.76 -9.57 6.95
C PRO A 55 -28.01 -8.34 7.45
N ILE A 56 -27.23 -7.72 6.57
CA ILE A 56 -26.80 -6.34 6.75
C ILE A 56 -28.07 -5.51 6.54
N TRP A 57 -28.57 -4.91 7.62
CA TRP A 57 -29.70 -4.00 7.59
C TRP A 57 -29.39 -2.85 6.65
N TRP A 58 -29.93 -2.89 5.44
CA TRP A 58 -30.01 -1.71 4.57
C TRP A 58 -31.00 -0.75 5.20
N LEU A 59 -30.51 0.19 6.02
CA LEU A 59 -31.19 1.46 6.18
C LEU A 59 -31.37 2.02 4.76
N VAL A 60 -32.62 2.14 4.35
CA VAL A 60 -33.04 2.76 3.10
C VAL A 60 -32.59 4.22 3.13
N GLN A 61 -31.36 4.49 2.69
CA GLN A 61 -30.96 5.83 2.30
C GLN A 61 -31.45 6.05 0.87
N ASN A 62 -32.39 6.98 0.71
CA ASN A 62 -32.95 7.34 -0.60
C ASN A 62 -31.92 8.01 -1.53
N GLU A 63 -30.73 8.37 -1.03
CA GLU A 63 -29.74 9.16 -1.76
C GLU A 63 -28.32 8.74 -1.38
N VAL A 64 -27.46 8.56 -2.38
CA VAL A 64 -26.02 8.39 -2.18
C VAL A 64 -25.31 9.65 -2.65
N PHE A 65 -24.85 10.47 -1.69
CA PHE A 65 -24.11 11.69 -1.98
C PHE A 65 -22.61 11.41 -2.21
N THR A 66 -22.06 10.44 -1.48
CA THR A 66 -20.64 10.08 -1.51
C THR A 66 -20.53 8.56 -1.52
N ALA A 67 -19.71 8.02 -2.41
CA ALA A 67 -19.30 6.63 -2.41
C ALA A 67 -17.81 6.54 -2.07
N ILE A 68 -17.48 5.69 -1.09
CA ILE A 68 -16.09 5.39 -0.71
C ILE A 68 -15.81 3.96 -1.14
N VAL A 69 -14.94 3.77 -2.12
CA VAL A 69 -14.58 2.47 -2.67
C VAL A 69 -13.13 2.16 -2.32
N LYS A 70 -12.91 1.07 -1.60
CA LYS A 70 -11.58 0.54 -1.26
C LYS A 70 -11.34 -0.75 -2.01
N ILE A 71 -10.21 -0.84 -2.71
CA ILE A 71 -9.80 -2.04 -3.44
C ILE A 71 -8.40 -2.43 -3.01
N VAL A 72 -8.21 -3.74 -2.85
CA VAL A 72 -6.91 -4.37 -2.64
C VAL A 72 -6.73 -5.37 -3.77
N GLU A 73 -5.89 -5.03 -4.74
CA GLU A 73 -5.53 -5.90 -5.84
C GLU A 73 -4.48 -6.92 -5.40
N LYS A 74 -4.71 -8.19 -5.75
CA LYS A 74 -3.75 -9.27 -5.52
C LYS A 74 -2.76 -9.34 -6.68
N PRO A 75 -1.45 -9.43 -6.42
CA PRO A 75 -0.40 -9.38 -7.44
C PRO A 75 -0.24 -10.74 -8.16
N TRP A 76 -1.17 -11.11 -9.02
CA TRP A 76 -0.97 -12.32 -9.85
C TRP A 76 0.08 -12.04 -10.93
N GLU A 77 1.25 -12.65 -10.78
CA GLU A 77 2.37 -12.52 -11.71
C GLU A 77 2.39 -13.69 -12.68
N ARG A 78 2.46 -13.40 -13.98
CA ARG A 78 2.57 -14.43 -15.02
C ARG A 78 3.90 -15.18 -14.85
N ILE A 79 3.83 -16.50 -14.78
CA ILE A 79 5.01 -17.36 -14.66
C ILE A 79 5.71 -17.45 -16.03
N SER A 80 7.04 -17.46 -16.04
CA SER A 80 7.84 -17.82 -17.22
C SER A 80 8.43 -19.22 -17.06
N VAL A 81 8.24 -20.08 -18.07
CA VAL A 81 8.84 -21.43 -18.15
C VAL A 81 9.79 -21.45 -19.35
N ASN A 82 11.07 -21.76 -19.12
CA ASN A 82 12.13 -21.72 -20.15
C ASN A 82 12.23 -20.35 -20.85
N GLY A 83 12.06 -19.26 -20.09
CA GLY A 83 12.08 -17.89 -20.62
C GLY A 83 10.81 -17.46 -21.37
N GLN A 84 9.82 -18.33 -21.53
CA GLN A 84 8.55 -18.03 -22.21
C GLN A 84 7.43 -17.79 -21.19
N PRO A 85 6.67 -16.69 -21.30
CA PRO A 85 5.49 -16.47 -20.44
C PRO A 85 4.45 -17.57 -20.64
N HIS A 86 4.03 -18.21 -19.55
CA HIS A 86 3.00 -19.24 -19.59
C HIS A 86 1.64 -18.62 -19.93
N GLU A 87 0.86 -19.25 -20.81
CA GLU A 87 -0.42 -18.70 -21.29
C GLU A 87 -1.45 -18.52 -20.17
N HIS A 88 -1.47 -19.44 -19.21
CA HIS A 88 -2.46 -19.52 -18.14
C HIS A 88 -1.85 -19.80 -16.75
N GLY A 89 -0.54 -19.56 -16.58
CA GLY A 89 0.19 -19.87 -15.36
C GLY A 89 0.54 -18.61 -14.59
N PHE A 90 0.15 -18.55 -13.32
CA PHE A 90 0.36 -17.38 -12.46
C PHE A 90 0.82 -17.80 -11.07
N LYS A 91 1.70 -16.99 -10.47
CA LYS A 91 2.06 -17.08 -9.05
C LYS A 91 1.56 -15.84 -8.32
N LEU A 92 1.24 -15.99 -7.05
CA LEU A 92 0.88 -14.85 -6.21
C LEU A 92 2.16 -14.16 -5.73
N GLY A 93 2.31 -12.87 -6.05
CA GLY A 93 3.34 -12.01 -5.46
C GLY A 93 3.03 -11.65 -4.00
N SER A 94 3.97 -10.99 -3.33
CA SER A 94 3.85 -10.59 -1.92
C SER A 94 3.18 -9.23 -1.72
N GLU A 95 3.31 -8.33 -2.69
CA GLU A 95 2.90 -6.92 -2.59
C GLU A 95 1.43 -6.72 -2.98
N LYS A 96 0.68 -5.89 -2.26
CA LYS A 96 -0.70 -5.55 -2.63
C LYS A 96 -0.77 -4.12 -3.15
N HIS A 97 -1.39 -3.92 -4.31
CA HIS A 97 -1.75 -2.60 -4.81
C HIS A 97 -3.10 -2.21 -4.19
N THR A 98 -3.11 -1.12 -3.44
CA THR A 98 -4.31 -0.61 -2.76
C THR A 98 -4.80 0.67 -3.41
N THR A 99 -6.11 0.90 -3.40
CA THR A 99 -6.68 2.19 -3.76
C THR A 99 -7.91 2.51 -2.93
N GLU A 100 -8.11 3.80 -2.66
CA GLU A 100 -9.33 4.37 -2.11
C GLU A 100 -9.80 5.50 -3.05
N ALA A 101 -11.01 5.37 -3.58
CA ALA A 101 -11.69 6.42 -4.32
C ALA A 101 -12.89 6.93 -3.51
N ILE A 102 -12.88 8.22 -3.19
CA ILE A 102 -14.02 8.95 -2.62
C ILE A 102 -14.63 9.76 -3.74
N VAL A 103 -15.78 9.32 -4.24
CA VAL A 103 -16.51 9.94 -5.35
C VAL A 103 -17.76 10.60 -4.80
N GLN A 104 -17.91 11.90 -5.03
CA GLN A 104 -19.11 12.64 -4.66
C GLN A 104 -20.01 12.86 -5.88
N LYS A 105 -21.32 12.96 -5.63
CA LYS A 105 -22.33 13.30 -6.63
C LYS A 105 -22.09 14.66 -7.30
N SER A 106 -21.45 15.59 -6.59
CA SER A 106 -20.99 16.89 -7.13
C SER A 106 -19.91 16.78 -8.20
N GLY A 107 -19.33 15.58 -8.41
CA GLY A 107 -18.21 15.35 -9.32
C GLY A 107 -16.84 15.43 -8.65
N VAL A 108 -16.79 15.81 -7.36
CA VAL A 108 -15.55 15.83 -6.57
C VAL A 108 -14.98 14.42 -6.41
N LEU A 109 -13.67 14.31 -6.61
CA LEU A 109 -12.90 13.09 -6.44
C LEU A 109 -11.80 13.29 -5.39
N GLN A 110 -11.61 12.29 -4.53
CA GLN A 110 -10.36 12.11 -3.79
C GLN A 110 -9.87 10.69 -4.09
N LEU A 111 -8.67 10.58 -4.64
CA LEU A 111 -8.10 9.32 -5.06
C LEU A 111 -6.76 9.09 -4.37
N THR A 112 -6.66 7.97 -3.68
CA THR A 112 -5.45 7.49 -3.03
C THR A 112 -5.08 6.15 -3.64
N SER A 113 -3.80 5.96 -3.94
CA SER A 113 -3.22 4.65 -4.28
C SER A 113 -2.19 4.27 -3.25
N GLY A 114 -1.80 3.01 -3.22
CA GLY A 114 -0.80 2.53 -2.27
C GLY A 114 -0.20 1.19 -2.62
N VAL A 115 0.87 0.87 -1.91
CA VAL A 115 1.49 -0.45 -1.87
C VAL A 115 1.58 -0.91 -0.41
N GLU A 116 1.23 -2.16 -0.17
CA GLU A 116 1.43 -2.88 1.10
C GLU A 116 2.28 -4.12 0.85
N GLY A 117 3.05 -4.58 1.85
CA GLY A 117 3.84 -5.81 1.72
C GLY A 117 5.13 -5.68 0.90
N LEU A 118 5.61 -4.46 0.63
CA LEU A 118 6.88 -4.24 -0.08
C LEU A 118 8.07 -4.49 0.87
N SER A 119 8.53 -5.73 0.91
CA SER A 119 9.66 -6.16 1.74
C SER A 119 11.00 -5.77 1.12
N LEU A 120 11.78 -4.95 1.82
CA LEU A 120 13.10 -4.48 1.40
C LEU A 120 14.14 -4.80 2.48
N LEU A 121 15.32 -5.25 2.07
CA LEU A 121 16.46 -5.52 2.95
C LEU A 121 17.75 -5.07 2.28
N LYS A 122 18.60 -4.35 3.02
CA LYS A 122 20.01 -4.17 2.68
C LYS A 122 20.89 -4.62 3.83
N THR A 123 21.99 -5.29 3.49
CA THR A 123 22.89 -5.93 4.46
C THR A 123 23.94 -4.99 5.05
N THR A 124 24.09 -3.80 4.47
CA THR A 124 25.06 -2.77 4.85
C THR A 124 24.48 -1.36 4.57
N GLN A 125 25.28 -0.31 4.73
CA GLN A 125 24.95 1.08 4.41
C GLN A 125 23.78 1.58 5.26
N SER A 126 23.73 1.14 6.52
CA SER A 126 22.78 1.60 7.51
C SER A 126 23.44 1.70 8.88
N GLY A 127 23.18 2.78 9.58
CA GLY A 127 23.60 2.97 10.96
C GLY A 127 22.46 3.44 11.85
N PHE A 128 22.81 3.66 13.11
CA PHE A 128 22.00 4.33 14.11
C PHE A 128 22.90 4.79 15.26
N GLU A 129 23.24 6.08 15.28
CA GLU A 129 24.10 6.74 16.26
C GLU A 129 23.58 8.15 16.56
N GLY A 130 24.05 8.77 17.64
CA GLY A 130 23.68 10.13 18.05
C GLY A 130 22.28 10.26 18.65
N PHE A 131 21.67 9.16 19.09
CA PHE A 131 20.37 9.18 19.77
C PHE A 131 20.52 9.57 21.25
N ILE A 132 19.43 10.07 21.84
CA ILE A 132 19.38 10.48 23.25
C ILE A 132 19.69 9.26 24.13
N ARG A 133 20.58 9.45 25.10
CA ARG A 133 20.90 8.43 26.11
C ARG A 133 20.37 8.86 27.46
N ASP A 134 19.63 7.96 28.10
CA ASP A 134 19.15 8.10 29.46
C ASP A 134 19.51 6.84 30.30
N LYS A 135 19.02 6.78 31.54
CA LYS A 135 19.25 5.64 32.44
C LYS A 135 18.66 4.31 31.96
N TYR A 136 17.83 4.30 30.92
CA TYR A 136 17.21 3.09 30.35
C TYR A 136 17.81 2.69 28.99
N THR A 137 18.77 3.47 28.48
CA THR A 137 19.33 3.27 27.15
C THR A 137 20.42 2.20 27.14
N ALA A 138 20.04 0.95 26.83
CA ALA A 138 20.96 -0.17 26.67
C ALA A 138 21.49 -0.35 25.23
N LEU A 139 20.84 0.27 24.24
CA LEU A 139 21.18 0.10 22.83
C LEU A 139 22.59 0.68 22.52
N PRO A 140 23.51 -0.12 21.94
CA PRO A 140 24.77 0.40 21.44
C PRO A 140 24.54 1.20 20.15
N GLU A 141 25.36 2.22 19.95
CA GLU A 141 25.43 2.88 18.66
C GLU A 141 26.08 1.97 17.63
N THR A 142 25.67 2.08 16.38
CA THR A 142 26.34 1.39 15.28
C THR A 142 26.39 2.25 14.04
N ARG A 143 27.50 2.14 13.30
CA ARG A 143 27.64 2.72 11.97
C ARG A 143 27.27 1.76 10.86
N GLU A 144 27.18 0.47 11.19
CA GLU A 144 26.90 -0.60 10.24
C GLU A 144 25.91 -1.61 10.84
N ARG A 145 24.85 -1.89 10.10
CA ARG A 145 23.83 -2.88 10.45
C ARG A 145 22.99 -3.21 9.24
N MET A 146 22.31 -4.33 9.29
CA MET A 146 21.22 -4.58 8.35
C MET A 146 20.06 -3.60 8.57
N LEU A 147 19.40 -3.25 7.48
CA LEU A 147 18.12 -2.55 7.49
C LEU A 147 17.13 -3.37 6.68
N ALA A 148 16.10 -3.88 7.36
CA ALA A 148 14.99 -4.57 6.74
C ALA A 148 13.66 -3.92 7.16
N THR A 149 12.71 -3.86 6.22
CA THR A 149 11.40 -3.24 6.43
C THR A 149 10.36 -3.84 5.49
N GLU A 150 9.10 -3.86 5.93
CA GLU A 150 7.95 -4.06 5.04
C GLU A 150 7.28 -2.70 4.81
N VAL A 151 7.56 -2.07 3.68
CA VAL A 151 7.07 -0.73 3.38
C VAL A 151 5.57 -0.77 3.08
N THR A 152 4.81 0.03 3.83
CA THR A 152 3.47 0.46 3.42
C THR A 152 3.53 1.91 2.98
N ALA A 153 3.15 2.18 1.73
CA ALA A 153 3.08 3.52 1.18
C ALA A 153 1.67 3.81 0.68
N SER A 154 1.14 5.00 0.96
CA SER A 154 -0.05 5.51 0.31
C SER A 154 0.20 6.93 -0.20
N TRP A 155 -0.32 7.25 -1.37
CA TRP A 155 -0.17 8.56 -1.99
C TRP A 155 -1.49 9.05 -2.55
N ARG A 156 -1.77 10.33 -2.33
CA ARG A 156 -3.00 11.00 -2.75
C ARG A 156 -2.73 11.82 -3.99
N TYR A 157 -3.51 11.59 -5.05
CA TYR A 157 -3.42 12.41 -6.25
C TYR A 157 -4.02 13.81 -6.05
N SER A 158 -3.60 14.77 -6.87
CA SER A 158 -4.12 16.14 -6.90
C SER A 158 -5.36 16.31 -7.78
N TYR A 159 -5.93 15.24 -8.32
CA TYR A 159 -7.14 15.28 -9.14
C TYR A 159 -8.36 15.67 -8.29
N GLU A 160 -8.99 16.81 -8.61
CA GLU A 160 -10.18 17.28 -7.88
C GLU A 160 -11.48 16.69 -8.44
N SER A 161 -11.46 16.16 -9.66
CA SER A 161 -12.62 15.55 -10.32
C SER A 161 -12.20 14.47 -11.31
N VAL A 162 -13.14 13.61 -11.71
CA VAL A 162 -12.83 12.53 -12.67
C VAL A 162 -12.44 13.06 -14.05
N SER A 163 -12.94 14.23 -14.46
CA SER A 163 -12.55 14.87 -15.72
C SER A 163 -11.13 15.45 -15.69
N SER A 164 -10.51 15.61 -14.51
CA SER A 164 -9.12 16.07 -14.36
C SER A 164 -8.07 14.96 -14.50
N ILE A 165 -8.50 13.69 -14.59
CA ILE A 165 -7.59 12.56 -14.77
C ILE A 165 -7.12 12.51 -16.23
N PRO A 166 -5.81 12.31 -16.50
CA PRO A 166 -5.29 12.11 -17.84
C PRO A 166 -5.99 10.97 -18.57
N GLN A 167 -6.44 11.21 -19.81
CA GLN A 167 -7.00 10.19 -20.68
C GLN A 167 -5.89 9.35 -21.32
N LYS A 168 -5.23 8.53 -20.51
CA LYS A 168 -4.17 7.60 -20.94
C LYS A 168 -4.51 6.20 -20.46
N SER A 169 -4.50 5.22 -21.37
CA SER A 169 -4.70 3.81 -21.02
C SER A 169 -3.63 3.35 -20.01
N LEU A 170 -4.04 2.57 -19.00
CA LEU A 170 -3.17 2.02 -17.95
C LEU A 170 -2.39 3.07 -17.14
N TYR A 171 -2.87 4.32 -17.11
CA TYR A 171 -2.20 5.44 -16.42
C TYR A 171 -1.83 5.11 -14.96
N PHE A 172 -2.80 4.59 -14.19
CA PHE A 172 -2.58 4.30 -12.78
C PHE A 172 -1.68 3.08 -12.54
N ASN A 173 -1.72 2.07 -13.43
CA ASN A 173 -0.80 0.93 -13.36
C ASN A 173 0.65 1.39 -13.57
N GLU A 174 0.88 2.23 -14.58
CA GLU A 174 2.20 2.81 -14.80
C GLU A 174 2.65 3.69 -13.62
N GLN A 175 1.76 4.53 -13.08
CA GLN A 175 2.08 5.35 -11.92
C GLN A 175 2.41 4.52 -10.68
N TYR A 176 1.64 3.47 -10.40
CA TYR A 176 1.92 2.54 -9.32
C TYR A 176 3.33 1.92 -9.45
N LEU A 177 3.67 1.42 -10.63
CA LEU A 177 4.99 0.83 -10.89
C LEU A 177 6.11 1.86 -10.77
N ASN A 178 5.91 3.08 -11.28
CA ASN A 178 6.90 4.15 -11.21
C ASN A 178 7.13 4.65 -9.77
N VAL A 179 6.06 4.82 -8.98
CA VAL A 179 6.15 5.20 -7.56
C VAL A 179 6.89 4.11 -6.79
N LYS A 180 6.50 2.84 -6.96
CA LYS A 180 7.19 1.70 -6.35
C LYS A 180 8.68 1.69 -6.71
N LYS A 181 9.01 1.89 -7.99
CA LYS A 181 10.39 2.01 -8.44
C LYS A 181 11.12 3.16 -7.75
N ALA A 182 10.50 4.33 -7.61
CA ALA A 182 11.12 5.47 -6.92
C ALA A 182 11.40 5.17 -5.44
N LEU A 183 10.51 4.46 -4.75
CA LEU A 183 10.71 4.00 -3.38
C LEU A 183 11.91 3.05 -3.28
N VAL A 184 11.96 2.02 -4.15
CA VAL A 184 13.04 1.02 -4.20
C VAL A 184 14.38 1.67 -4.56
N ASP A 185 14.44 2.48 -5.62
CA ASP A 185 15.64 3.19 -6.05
C ASP A 185 16.20 4.08 -4.94
N THR A 186 15.33 4.73 -4.15
CA THR A 186 15.75 5.62 -3.06
C THR A 186 16.25 4.83 -1.85
N PHE A 187 15.66 3.67 -1.55
CA PHE A 187 16.08 2.80 -0.45
C PHE A 187 17.48 2.20 -0.70
N PHE A 188 17.73 1.75 -1.93
CA PHE A 188 18.98 1.09 -2.30
C PHE A 188 20.07 2.05 -2.78
N GLY A 189 19.74 3.11 -3.52
CA GLY A 189 20.74 3.94 -4.18
C GLY A 189 21.41 3.23 -5.38
N PRO A 190 22.58 3.72 -5.83
CA PRO A 190 23.29 3.11 -6.96
C PRO A 190 23.71 1.65 -6.68
N PRO A 191 23.52 0.70 -7.62
CA PRO A 191 23.78 -0.72 -7.38
C PRO A 191 25.19 -1.06 -6.88
N GLU A 192 26.19 -0.30 -7.29
CA GLU A 192 27.60 -0.59 -7.01
C GLU A 192 28.04 -0.20 -5.60
N ARG A 193 27.37 0.79 -4.98
CA ARG A 193 27.80 1.40 -3.71
C ARG A 193 26.69 1.60 -2.68
N GLY A 194 25.45 1.49 -3.12
CA GLY A 194 24.26 1.81 -2.36
C GLY A 194 24.19 3.27 -1.89
N VAL A 195 23.31 3.52 -0.92
CA VAL A 195 23.18 4.79 -0.21
C VAL A 195 23.13 4.57 1.30
N TYR A 196 23.88 5.38 2.05
CA TYR A 196 23.92 5.29 3.50
C TYR A 196 22.62 5.80 4.13
N SER A 197 22.09 5.04 5.09
CA SER A 197 20.91 5.38 5.89
C SER A 197 21.32 5.62 7.35
N ALA A 198 21.39 6.88 7.77
CA ALA A 198 21.67 7.22 9.18
C ALA A 198 20.53 6.83 10.14
N SER A 199 19.30 6.75 9.63
CA SER A 199 18.12 6.29 10.38
C SER A 199 16.99 5.93 9.43
N VAL A 200 16.03 5.12 9.90
CA VAL A 200 14.82 4.81 9.13
C VAL A 200 14.03 6.08 8.84
N GLN A 201 13.96 7.02 9.79
CA GLN A 201 13.33 8.34 9.61
C GLN A 201 13.95 9.11 8.44
N SER A 202 15.29 9.11 8.32
CA SER A 202 15.98 9.79 7.21
C SER A 202 15.65 9.15 5.86
N THR A 203 15.71 7.82 5.79
CA THR A 203 15.39 7.07 4.56
C THR A 203 13.93 7.26 4.17
N LEU A 204 13.00 7.16 5.13
CA LEU A 204 11.57 7.40 4.93
C LEU A 204 11.32 8.81 4.38
N LEU A 205 11.96 9.84 4.98
CA LEU A 205 11.85 11.21 4.51
C LEU A 205 12.36 11.38 3.07
N GLN A 206 13.50 10.77 2.74
CA GLN A 206 14.07 10.81 1.40
C GLN A 206 13.17 10.12 0.38
N MET A 207 12.59 8.96 0.71
CA MET A 207 11.64 8.24 -0.13
C MET A 207 10.39 9.08 -0.42
N ALA A 208 9.77 9.68 0.61
CA ALA A 208 8.63 10.57 0.44
C ALA A 208 8.97 11.80 -0.43
N LYS A 209 10.13 12.42 -0.20
CA LYS A 209 10.63 13.53 -1.02
C LYS A 209 10.89 13.11 -2.47
N ALA A 210 11.40 11.90 -2.72
CA ALA A 210 11.65 11.40 -4.06
C ALA A 210 10.35 11.20 -4.83
N VAL A 211 9.31 10.63 -4.19
CA VAL A 211 7.97 10.51 -4.79
C VAL A 211 7.39 11.89 -5.09
N LEU A 212 7.33 12.79 -4.10
CA LEU A 212 6.84 14.16 -4.34
C LEU A 212 7.73 14.96 -5.30
N GLY A 213 9.01 14.64 -5.46
CA GLY A 213 9.89 15.32 -6.41
C GLY A 213 9.65 14.88 -7.86
N ARG A 214 9.33 13.60 -8.07
CA ARG A 214 9.20 12.97 -9.40
C ARG A 214 7.78 13.01 -9.96
N PHE A 215 6.76 13.02 -9.09
CA PHE A 215 5.36 12.91 -9.49
C PHE A 215 4.59 14.18 -9.13
N SER A 216 4.35 15.03 -10.14
CA SER A 216 3.66 16.32 -9.98
C SER A 216 2.17 16.19 -9.66
N ASP A 217 1.57 15.08 -10.08
CA ASP A 217 0.18 14.70 -9.85
C ASP A 217 -0.08 14.11 -8.45
N ILE A 218 0.97 13.88 -7.65
CA ILE A 218 0.85 13.43 -6.25
C ILE A 218 0.95 14.63 -5.31
N SER A 219 -0.07 14.79 -4.46
CA SER A 219 -0.23 15.89 -3.51
C SER A 219 0.33 15.58 -2.12
N SER A 220 0.26 14.31 -1.69
CA SER A 220 0.80 13.85 -0.41
C SER A 220 1.16 12.37 -0.45
N VAL A 221 2.09 11.96 0.41
CA VAL A 221 2.55 10.59 0.59
C VAL A 221 2.62 10.29 2.08
N LYS A 222 2.06 9.15 2.49
CA LYS A 222 2.25 8.56 3.82
C LYS A 222 3.06 7.28 3.68
N LEU A 223 4.04 7.10 4.57
CA LEU A 223 4.87 5.91 4.64
C LEU A 223 4.83 5.35 6.06
N LYS A 224 4.80 4.02 6.16
CA LYS A 224 5.06 3.23 7.36
C LYS A 224 6.14 2.22 7.06
N MET A 225 7.19 2.20 7.88
CA MET A 225 8.37 1.36 7.72
C MET A 225 8.72 0.74 9.08
N PRO A 226 8.21 -0.47 9.39
CA PRO A 226 8.67 -1.22 10.55
C PRO A 226 10.13 -1.63 10.34
N ASN A 227 10.95 -1.48 11.39
CA ASN A 227 12.34 -1.92 11.37
C ASN A 227 12.41 -3.39 11.79
N ILE A 228 12.46 -4.28 10.81
CA ILE A 228 12.60 -5.73 11.02
C ILE A 228 14.04 -5.99 11.44
N HIS A 229 14.23 -6.48 12.67
CA HIS A 229 15.56 -6.64 13.23
C HIS A 229 16.19 -7.97 12.78
N PHE A 230 17.45 -7.88 12.38
CA PHE A 230 18.34 -9.02 12.24
C PHE A 230 19.47 -8.82 13.24
N LEU A 231 19.40 -9.52 14.37
CA LEU A 231 20.33 -9.36 15.48
C LEU A 231 21.51 -10.34 15.33
N PRO A 232 22.76 -9.91 15.53
CA PRO A 232 23.90 -10.83 15.54
C PRO A 232 23.69 -11.93 16.59
N VAL A 233 23.88 -13.18 16.20
CA VAL A 233 23.78 -14.31 17.13
C VAL A 233 24.98 -14.29 18.08
N ASN A 234 24.72 -14.44 19.38
CA ASN A 234 25.74 -14.62 20.40
C ASN A 234 25.40 -15.88 21.21
N ILE A 235 26.21 -16.93 21.09
CA ILE A 235 26.00 -18.19 21.83
C ILE A 235 26.93 -18.21 23.04
N SER A 236 26.36 -18.30 24.24
CA SER A 236 27.15 -18.55 25.46
C SER A 236 27.62 -20.01 25.44
N SER A 237 28.94 -20.23 25.48
CA SER A 237 29.48 -21.58 25.68
C SER A 237 29.22 -22.04 27.12
N LYS A 238 28.84 -23.31 27.29
CA LYS A 238 28.58 -23.91 28.62
C LYS A 238 29.85 -24.08 29.45
N ASP A 239 31.03 -24.11 28.83
CA ASP A 239 32.24 -24.57 29.53
C ASP A 239 33.09 -23.47 30.15
N HIS A 240 33.00 -22.19 29.76
CA HIS A 240 33.91 -21.16 30.30
C HIS A 240 33.37 -19.71 30.34
N GLY A 241 32.06 -19.48 30.19
CA GLY A 241 31.50 -18.11 30.16
C GLY A 241 31.97 -17.27 28.96
N SER A 242 32.70 -17.87 28.02
CA SER A 242 33.12 -17.26 26.76
C SER A 242 31.98 -17.28 25.75
N ILE A 243 31.67 -16.13 25.16
CA ILE A 243 30.72 -15.99 24.05
C ILE A 243 31.40 -16.45 22.76
N VAL A 244 30.76 -17.36 22.02
CA VAL A 244 31.16 -17.67 20.64
C VAL A 244 30.88 -16.44 19.80
N LYS A 245 31.95 -15.77 19.35
CA LYS A 245 31.85 -14.61 18.46
C LYS A 245 31.71 -15.11 17.03
N PHE A 246 30.67 -14.62 16.36
CA PHE A 246 30.44 -14.80 14.93
C PHE A 246 31.08 -13.62 14.18
N ASN A 247 31.48 -13.84 12.93
CA ASN A 247 32.14 -12.81 12.11
C ASN A 247 31.10 -11.97 11.37
N ASP A 248 30.05 -11.55 12.07
CA ASP A 248 28.91 -10.82 11.50
C ASP A 248 28.28 -11.57 10.30
N ASP A 249 28.27 -12.90 10.36
CA ASP A 249 27.85 -13.82 9.29
C ASP A 249 26.58 -14.63 9.62
N VAL A 250 26.12 -14.60 10.87
CA VAL A 250 24.89 -15.27 11.33
C VAL A 250 24.03 -14.32 12.15
N TYR A 251 22.77 -14.15 11.72
CA TYR A 251 21.81 -13.24 12.35
C TYR A 251 20.48 -13.95 12.63
N LEU A 252 19.86 -13.55 13.74
CA LEU A 252 18.51 -13.96 14.12
C LEU A 252 17.50 -12.92 13.62
N PRO A 253 16.62 -13.25 12.65
CA PRO A 253 15.48 -12.41 12.34
C PRO A 253 14.49 -12.43 13.50
N THR A 254 13.92 -11.28 13.85
CA THR A 254 12.86 -11.18 14.85
C THR A 254 11.63 -10.47 14.28
N ASP A 255 10.47 -11.10 14.41
CA ASP A 255 9.19 -10.52 13.98
C ASP A 255 8.69 -9.48 15.00
N GLU A 256 8.90 -9.73 16.30
CA GLU A 256 8.49 -8.86 17.40
C GLU A 256 9.51 -8.85 18.57
N PRO A 257 9.66 -7.73 19.29
CA PRO A 257 9.12 -6.40 18.97
C PRO A 257 9.92 -5.72 17.84
N HIS A 258 9.24 -4.91 17.04
CA HIS A 258 9.89 -4.06 16.03
C HIS A 258 9.54 -2.58 16.25
N GLY A 259 10.49 -1.68 16.00
CA GLY A 259 10.20 -0.25 15.94
C GLY A 259 9.36 0.06 14.70
N SER A 260 8.28 0.84 14.83
CA SER A 260 7.50 1.31 13.68
C SER A 260 7.74 2.81 13.45
N ILE A 261 8.19 3.17 12.26
CA ILE A 261 8.43 4.56 11.86
C ILE A 261 7.39 4.96 10.82
N GLU A 262 6.71 6.07 11.05
CA GLU A 262 5.72 6.63 10.12
C GLU A 262 6.01 8.10 9.85
N ALA A 263 5.77 8.55 8.60
CA ALA A 263 5.63 9.97 8.31
C ALA A 263 4.63 10.22 7.19
N SER A 264 4.06 11.43 7.18
CA SER A 264 3.24 11.94 6.09
C SER A 264 3.83 13.25 5.61
N LEU A 265 4.07 13.35 4.31
CA LEU A 265 4.54 14.55 3.64
C LEU A 265 3.50 15.01 2.64
N SER A 266 3.26 16.31 2.62
CA SER A 266 2.37 16.95 1.66
C SER A 266 3.03 18.16 1.04
N ARG A 267 2.58 18.50 -0.16
CA ARG A 267 2.94 19.77 -0.79
C ARG A 267 2.18 20.90 -0.10
N PHE A 268 2.73 22.11 -0.09
CA PHE A 268 2.12 23.25 0.63
C PHE A 268 0.72 23.63 0.14
N TRP A 269 0.39 23.31 -1.12
CA TRP A 269 -0.93 23.55 -1.70
C TRP A 269 -1.90 22.36 -1.56
N SER A 270 -1.46 21.26 -0.95
CA SER A 270 -2.30 20.10 -0.72
C SER A 270 -3.35 20.43 0.33
N LYS A 271 -4.62 20.21 0.00
CA LYS A 271 -5.73 20.22 0.97
C LYS A 271 -5.62 18.91 1.76
N MET A 272 -4.84 18.91 2.85
CA MET A 272 -4.80 17.78 3.79
C MET A 272 -6.15 17.57 4.46
#